data_AF-A0A370L135-F1
#
_entry.id   AF-A0A370L135-F1
#
_cell.length_a   1.000
_cell.length_b   1.000
_cell.length_c   1.000
_cell.angle_alpha   90.00
_cell.angle_beta   90.00
_cell.angle_gamma   90.00
#
_symmetry.space_group_name_H-M   'P 1'
#
loop_
_entity.id
_entity.type
_entity.pdbx_description
1 polymer ?
#
loop_
_entity_poly.entity_id
_entity_poly.type
_entity_poly.pdbx_seq_one_letter_code
_entity_poly.pdbx_strand_id
1 'polypeptide(L)'
;MSKDTMSGGGNSNSPADAPMSEAFNRQNELAAQVANMSPAAQEKVRMIRELSAQRLEAEKRKQHNSHEYRVLKQKVELLTNYIRDPAPRPAEIRADPSPDLKIIDDQAERMVADKETFYRRHIEREAEANIRQVVVSERKGPDFRRDQPNHDREPEY
;
A
#
# COMPACT_ATOMS: atom_id res chain seq x y z
N MET A 1 56.07 -12.06 -19.42
CA MET A 1 55.39 -12.40 -18.16
C MET A 1 54.20 -11.47 -18.02
N SER A 2 53.00 -11.99 -18.25
CA SER A 2 51.73 -11.30 -18.07
C SER A 2 51.47 -11.02 -16.59
N LYS A 3 50.92 -9.85 -16.27
CA LYS A 3 50.05 -9.72 -15.09
C LYS A 3 48.84 -8.88 -15.46
N ASP A 4 47.74 -9.61 -15.46
CA ASP A 4 46.41 -9.25 -15.87
C ASP A 4 45.81 -8.13 -15.01
N THR A 5 45.18 -7.22 -15.73
CA THR A 5 44.07 -6.37 -15.28
C THR A 5 43.02 -7.21 -14.54
N MET A 6 42.96 -7.07 -13.22
CA MET A 6 41.80 -7.48 -12.44
C MET A 6 40.68 -6.48 -12.69
N SER A 7 39.90 -6.75 -13.75
CA SER A 7 38.57 -6.18 -13.95
C SER A 7 37.68 -6.68 -12.80
N GLY A 8 37.42 -5.80 -11.84
CA GLY A 8 36.41 -5.99 -10.81
C GLY A 8 35.03 -6.02 -11.46
N GLY A 9 34.64 -7.19 -11.98
CA GLY A 9 33.27 -7.52 -12.32
C GLY A 9 32.46 -7.63 -11.04
N GLY A 10 32.00 -6.49 -10.54
CA GLY A 10 31.00 -6.41 -9.48
C GLY A 10 29.72 -7.06 -9.99
N ASN A 11 29.53 -8.33 -9.64
CA ASN A 11 28.31 -9.07 -9.89
C ASN A 11 27.22 -8.50 -8.97
N SER A 12 26.49 -7.50 -9.46
CA SER A 12 25.34 -6.90 -8.80
C SER A 12 24.15 -7.87 -8.88
N ASN A 13 24.23 -8.97 -8.15
CA ASN A 13 23.09 -9.84 -7.87
C ASN A 13 22.76 -9.69 -6.37
N SER A 14 22.28 -8.50 -6.01
CA SER A 14 21.75 -8.26 -4.68
C SER A 14 20.30 -8.81 -4.63
N PRO A 15 19.96 -9.70 -3.69
CA PRO A 15 18.59 -10.22 -3.54
C PRO A 15 17.53 -9.15 -3.21
N ALA A 16 17.95 -7.91 -2.94
CA ALA A 16 17.09 -6.74 -2.79
C ALA A 16 16.55 -6.20 -4.13
N ASP A 17 17.18 -6.52 -5.26
CA ASP A 17 16.79 -6.00 -6.59
C ASP A 17 15.73 -6.87 -7.29
N ALA A 18 15.62 -8.15 -6.90
CA ALA A 18 14.62 -9.08 -7.44
C ALA A 18 13.17 -8.56 -7.30
N PRO A 19 12.69 -8.11 -6.12
CA PRO A 19 11.30 -7.66 -5.98
C PRO A 19 11.01 -6.34 -6.73
N MET A 20 12.00 -5.46 -6.89
CA MET A 20 11.84 -4.23 -7.66
C MET A 20 11.78 -4.51 -9.16
N SER A 21 12.61 -5.43 -9.66
CA SER A 21 12.58 -5.84 -11.07
C SER A 21 11.25 -6.49 -11.46
N GLU A 22 10.67 -7.32 -10.59
CA GLU A 22 9.39 -7.96 -10.83
C GLU A 22 8.23 -6.97 -10.85
N ALA A 23 8.23 -6.00 -9.93
CA ALA A 23 7.20 -4.96 -9.89
C ALA A 23 7.24 -4.08 -11.15
N PHE A 24 8.43 -3.70 -11.59
CA PHE A 24 8.65 -2.94 -12.83
C PHE A 24 8.17 -3.72 -14.06
N ASN A 25 8.51 -5.00 -14.16
CA ASN A 25 8.09 -5.85 -15.27
C ASN A 25 6.56 -5.99 -15.32
N ARG A 26 5.90 -6.24 -14.17
CA ARG A 26 4.42 -6.30 -14.10
C ARG A 26 3.77 -5.01 -14.56
N GLN A 27 4.34 -3.86 -14.21
CA GLN A 27 3.80 -2.55 -14.59
C GLN A 27 3.96 -2.30 -16.10
N ASN A 28 5.12 -2.66 -16.68
CA ASN A 28 5.35 -2.53 -18.12
C ASN A 28 4.46 -3.45 -18.94
N GLU A 29 4.27 -4.69 -18.48
CA GLU A 29 3.32 -5.62 -19.10
C GLU A 29 1.91 -5.05 -19.11
N LEU A 30 1.43 -4.52 -17.97
CA LEU A 30 0.11 -3.90 -17.90
C LEU A 30 0.00 -2.68 -18.82
N ALA A 31 1.04 -1.84 -18.89
CA ALA A 31 1.06 -0.68 -19.78
C ALA A 31 1.01 -1.08 -21.26
N ALA A 32 1.78 -2.09 -21.67
CA ALA A 32 1.74 -2.63 -23.03
C ALA A 32 0.36 -3.23 -23.36
N GLN A 33 -0.24 -3.95 -22.41
CA GLN A 33 -1.60 -4.50 -22.59
C GLN A 33 -2.64 -3.39 -22.79
N VAL A 34 -2.55 -2.31 -22.02
CA VAL A 34 -3.43 -1.13 -22.14
C VAL A 34 -3.26 -0.46 -23.51
N ALA A 35 -2.02 -0.29 -23.97
CA ALA A 35 -1.72 0.34 -25.27
C ALA A 35 -2.30 -0.43 -26.46
N ASN A 36 -2.49 -1.74 -26.33
CA ASN A 36 -3.05 -2.61 -27.38
C ASN A 36 -4.59 -2.72 -27.33
N MET A 37 -5.28 -2.05 -26.40
CA MET A 37 -6.75 -2.08 -26.32
C MET A 37 -7.42 -1.10 -27.29
N SER A 38 -8.74 -1.23 -27.50
CA SER A 38 -9.51 -0.22 -28.24
C SER A 38 -9.47 1.17 -27.60
N PRO A 39 -9.69 2.25 -28.37
CA PRO A 39 -9.72 3.61 -27.83
C PRO A 39 -10.73 3.79 -26.67
N ALA A 40 -11.89 3.13 -26.75
CA ALA A 40 -12.91 3.18 -25.71
C ALA A 40 -12.45 2.51 -24.40
N ALA A 41 -11.69 1.41 -24.49
CA ALA A 41 -11.12 0.74 -23.32
C ALA A 41 -9.93 1.53 -22.74
N GLN A 42 -9.10 2.14 -23.60
CA GLN A 42 -8.04 3.04 -23.17
C GLN A 42 -8.60 4.25 -22.39
N GLU A 43 -9.71 4.82 -22.86
CA GLU A 43 -10.39 5.93 -22.18
C GLU A 43 -10.95 5.51 -20.82
N LYS A 44 -11.52 4.30 -20.70
CA LYS A 44 -11.93 3.74 -19.40
C LYS A 44 -10.75 3.61 -18.43
N VAL A 45 -9.62 3.11 -18.90
CA VAL A 45 -8.40 3.01 -18.08
C VAL A 45 -7.89 4.39 -17.68
N ARG A 46 -7.94 5.38 -18.57
CA ARG A 46 -7.59 6.78 -18.25
C ARG A 46 -8.45 7.32 -17.11
N MET A 47 -9.77 7.16 -17.20
CA MET A 47 -10.71 7.59 -16.16
C MET A 47 -10.46 6.89 -14.82
N ILE A 48 -10.20 5.57 -14.82
CA ILE A 48 -9.87 4.82 -13.59
C ILE A 48 -8.61 5.40 -12.95
N ARG A 49 -7.56 5.69 -13.73
CA ARG A 49 -6.32 6.29 -13.22
C ARG A 49 -6.56 7.67 -12.61
N GLU A 50 -7.33 8.51 -13.29
CA GLU A 50 -7.66 9.86 -12.83
C GLU A 50 -8.44 9.84 -11.50
N LEU A 51 -9.52 9.06 -11.43
CA LEU A 51 -10.33 8.92 -10.22
C LEU A 51 -9.52 8.34 -9.05
N SER A 52 -8.69 7.34 -9.32
CA SER A 52 -7.85 6.72 -8.29
C SER A 52 -6.78 7.68 -7.76
N ALA A 53 -6.19 8.50 -8.64
CA ALA A 53 -5.24 9.55 -8.24
C ALA A 53 -5.91 10.61 -7.37
N GLN A 54 -7.11 11.07 -7.74
CA GLN A 54 -7.89 12.01 -6.93
C GLN A 54 -8.23 11.42 -5.55
N ARG A 55 -8.67 10.15 -5.49
CA ARG A 55 -8.95 9.44 -4.24
C ARG A 55 -7.70 9.31 -3.36
N LEU A 56 -6.56 8.96 -3.95
CA LEU A 56 -5.29 8.84 -3.23
C LEU A 56 -4.86 10.19 -2.64
N GLU A 57 -4.97 11.28 -3.39
CA GLU A 57 -4.66 12.62 -2.89
C GLU A 57 -5.62 13.09 -1.79
N ALA A 58 -6.92 12.81 -1.93
CA ALA A 58 -7.88 13.09 -0.87
C ALA A 58 -7.55 12.31 0.42
N GLU A 59 -7.17 11.03 0.31
CA GLU A 59 -6.78 10.22 1.46
C GLU A 59 -5.48 10.75 2.10
N LYS A 60 -4.46 11.12 1.32
CA LYS A 60 -3.24 11.75 1.84
C LYS A 60 -3.55 13.03 2.61
N ARG A 61 -4.38 13.92 2.06
CA ARG A 61 -4.80 15.16 2.74
C ARG A 61 -5.54 14.86 4.04
N LYS A 62 -6.46 13.88 4.03
CA LYS A 62 -7.19 13.45 5.23
C LYS A 62 -6.25 12.89 6.29
N GLN A 63 -5.29 12.07 5.89
CA GLN A 63 -4.28 11.50 6.78
C GLN A 63 -3.44 12.62 7.40
N HIS A 64 -2.85 13.49 6.58
CA HIS A 64 -2.11 14.66 7.03
C HIS A 64 -2.89 15.50 8.05
N ASN A 65 -4.14 15.86 7.75
CA ASN A 65 -4.94 16.72 8.61
C ASN A 65 -5.40 16.07 9.93
N SER A 66 -5.35 14.74 10.03
CA SER A 66 -5.82 14.01 11.22
C SER A 66 -4.72 13.17 11.87
N HIS A 67 -3.48 13.29 11.40
CA HIS A 67 -2.37 12.44 11.81
C HIS A 67 -2.10 12.55 13.31
N GLU A 68 -1.85 13.76 13.80
CA GLU A 68 -1.58 14.02 15.22
C GLU A 68 -2.68 13.49 16.14
N TYR A 69 -3.94 13.66 15.75
CA TYR A 69 -5.08 13.14 16.51
C TYR A 69 -5.10 11.60 16.55
N ARG A 70 -4.79 10.94 15.43
CA ARG A 70 -4.69 9.48 15.35
C ARG A 70 -3.54 8.96 16.21
N VAL A 71 -2.40 9.64 16.19
CA VAL A 71 -1.23 9.31 17.02
C VAL A 71 -1.59 9.45 18.49
N LEU A 72 -2.23 10.55 18.90
CA LEU A 72 -2.70 10.75 20.27
C LEU A 72 -3.66 9.63 20.70
N LYS A 73 -4.61 9.24 19.85
CA LYS A 73 -5.53 8.14 20.15
C LYS A 73 -4.79 6.80 20.33
N GLN A 74 -3.81 6.50 19.46
CA GLN A 74 -3.02 5.28 19.55
C GLN A 74 -2.13 5.28 20.80
N LYS A 75 -1.57 6.44 21.17
CA LYS A 75 -0.82 6.64 22.42
C LYS A 75 -1.67 6.35 23.65
N VAL A 76 -2.89 6.88 23.71
CA VAL A 76 -3.82 6.62 24.83
C VAL A 76 -4.14 5.12 24.94
N GLU A 77 -4.36 4.43 23.82
CA GLU A 77 -4.59 2.99 23.80
C GLU A 77 -3.37 2.20 24.33
N LEU A 78 -2.16 2.53 23.85
CA LEU A 78 -0.93 1.89 24.30
C LEU A 78 -0.65 2.14 25.79
N LEU A 79 -0.86 3.37 26.27
CA LEU A 79 -0.75 3.71 27.70
C LEU A 79 -1.76 2.92 28.54
N THR A 80 -3.00 2.80 28.06
CA THR A 80 -4.05 2.03 28.75
C THR A 80 -3.66 0.55 28.86
N ASN A 81 -3.10 -0.01 27.79
CA ASN A 81 -2.62 -1.40 27.79
C ASN A 81 -1.42 -1.59 28.72
N TYR A 82 -0.47 -0.67 28.71
CA TYR A 82 0.70 -0.67 29.60
C TYR A 82 0.30 -0.67 31.09
N ILE A 83 -0.75 0.08 31.46
CA ILE A 83 -1.25 0.12 32.84
C ILE A 83 -1.98 -1.19 33.23
N ARG A 84 -2.66 -1.84 32.27
CA ARG A 84 -3.52 -3.01 32.52
C ARG A 84 -2.78 -4.36 32.54
N ASP A 85 -1.63 -4.47 31.88
CA ASP A 85 -0.86 -5.72 31.82
C ASP A 85 0.60 -5.52 32.30
N PRO A 86 0.88 -5.72 33.60
CA PRO A 86 2.22 -5.63 34.15
C PRO A 86 3.00 -6.95 33.94
N ALA A 87 3.22 -7.38 32.70
CA ALA A 87 4.27 -8.37 32.41
C ALA A 87 5.63 -7.81 32.87
N PRO A 88 6.61 -8.66 33.28
CA PRO A 88 7.61 -8.30 34.29
C PRO A 88 8.35 -7.05 33.86
N ARG A 89 8.07 -5.96 34.57
CA ARG A 89 8.82 -4.71 34.44
C ARG A 89 10.29 -5.10 34.51
N PRO A 90 11.16 -4.61 33.60
CA PRO A 90 12.59 -4.76 33.77
C PRO A 90 12.94 -4.43 35.23
N ALA A 91 13.70 -5.30 35.90
CA ALA A 91 13.98 -5.18 37.34
C ALA A 91 14.55 -3.79 37.73
N GLU A 92 15.08 -3.08 36.74
CA GLU A 92 15.37 -1.65 36.80
C GLU A 92 14.13 -0.84 36.37
N ILE A 93 13.16 -0.66 37.28
CA ILE A 93 12.37 0.58 37.24
C ILE A 93 13.37 1.66 37.64
N ARG A 94 14.09 2.23 36.66
CA ARG A 94 14.77 3.49 36.90
C ARG A 94 13.68 4.47 37.32
N ALA A 95 13.94 5.24 38.37
CA ALA A 95 13.01 6.21 38.95
C ALA A 95 12.56 7.33 37.98
N ASP A 96 12.94 7.23 36.70
CA ASP A 96 12.56 8.13 35.64
C ASP A 96 11.61 7.40 34.66
N PRO A 97 10.30 7.74 34.63
CA PRO A 97 9.31 7.16 33.71
C PRO A 97 9.50 7.63 32.24
N SER A 98 10.42 8.54 31.98
CA SER A 98 10.66 9.15 30.67
C SER A 98 11.09 8.17 29.54
N PRO A 99 11.84 7.07 29.77
CA PRO A 99 12.21 6.13 28.71
C PRO A 99 11.02 5.39 28.12
N ASP A 100 10.09 4.94 28.97
CA ASP A 100 8.94 4.12 28.57
C ASP A 100 7.90 4.95 27.81
N LEU A 101 7.66 6.20 28.25
CA LEU A 101 6.76 7.13 27.56
C LEU A 101 7.24 7.44 26.14
N LYS A 102 8.56 7.61 25.95
CA LYS A 102 9.14 7.84 24.62
C LYS A 102 9.00 6.63 23.71
N ILE A 103 9.17 5.41 24.25
CA ILE A 103 8.95 4.17 23.48
C ILE A 103 7.50 4.08 23.01
N ILE A 104 6.54 4.43 23.87
CA ILE A 104 5.11 4.44 23.53
C ILE A 104 4.81 5.49 22.45
N ASP A 105 5.44 6.66 22.53
CA ASP A 105 5.29 7.72 21.53
C ASP A 105 5.82 7.28 20.16
N ASP A 106 7.05 6.77 20.11
CA ASP A 106 7.66 6.26 18.88
C ASP A 106 6.86 5.08 18.28
N GLN A 107 6.30 4.22 19.13
CA GLN A 107 5.46 3.11 18.71
C GLN A 107 4.11 3.57 18.15
N ALA A 108 3.45 4.53 18.80
CA ALA A 108 2.18 5.09 18.34
C ALA A 108 2.34 5.72 16.94
N GLU A 109 3.38 6.54 16.76
CA GLU A 109 3.72 7.19 15.49
C GLU A 109 3.92 6.14 14.38
N ARG A 110 4.75 5.12 14.64
CA ARG A 110 5.01 4.04 13.68
C ARG A 110 3.74 3.31 13.28
N MET A 111 2.90 2.93 14.24
CA MET A 111 1.66 2.21 13.98
C MET A 111 0.68 3.02 13.12
N VAL A 112 0.59 4.33 13.35
CA VAL A 112 -0.25 5.21 12.53
C VAL A 112 0.33 5.35 11.13
N ALA A 113 1.63 5.61 11.00
CA ALA A 113 2.30 5.72 9.70
C ALA A 113 2.17 4.44 8.87
N ASP A 114 2.28 3.26 9.49
CA ASP A 114 2.11 1.96 8.84
C ASP A 114 0.66 1.77 8.34
N LYS A 115 -0.34 2.08 9.18
CA LYS A 115 -1.77 2.03 8.80
C LYS A 115 -2.06 2.98 7.64
N GLU A 116 -1.55 4.19 7.69
CA GLU A 116 -1.74 5.17 6.61
C GLU A 116 -1.10 4.72 5.30
N THR A 117 0.11 4.17 5.37
CA THR A 117 0.80 3.57 4.23
C THR A 117 0.01 2.40 3.66
N PHE A 118 -0.54 1.54 4.51
CA PHE A 118 -1.39 0.44 4.11
C PHE A 118 -2.62 0.92 3.32
N TYR A 119 -3.34 1.94 3.81
CA TYR A 119 -4.51 2.47 3.10
C TYR A 119 -4.14 3.08 1.75
N ARG A 120 -3.03 3.81 1.65
CA ARG A 120 -2.54 4.35 0.36
C ARG A 120 -2.24 3.24 -0.64
N ARG A 121 -1.50 2.21 -0.21
CA ARG A 121 -1.20 1.03 -1.04
C ARG A 121 -2.46 0.26 -1.44
N HIS A 122 -3.47 0.21 -0.57
CA HIS A 122 -4.72 -0.46 -0.87
C HIS A 122 -5.46 0.25 -2.02
N ILE A 123 -5.55 1.59 -2.00
CA ILE A 123 -6.15 2.37 -3.09
C ILE A 123 -5.42 2.10 -4.42
N GLU A 124 -4.09 2.07 -4.40
CA GLU A 124 -3.28 1.79 -5.59
C GLU A 124 -3.52 0.37 -6.14
N ARG A 125 -3.61 -0.64 -5.26
CA ARG A 125 -3.91 -2.02 -5.65
C ARG A 125 -5.32 -2.18 -6.23
N GLU A 126 -6.31 -1.52 -5.64
CA GLU A 126 -7.68 -1.51 -6.17
C GLU A 126 -7.71 -0.87 -7.57
N ALA A 127 -7.00 0.23 -7.78
CA ALA A 127 -6.87 0.87 -9.08
C ALA A 127 -6.26 -0.08 -10.12
N GLU A 128 -5.17 -0.77 -9.75
CA GLU A 128 -4.52 -1.74 -10.63
C GLU A 128 -5.45 -2.93 -10.96
N ALA A 129 -6.17 -3.46 -9.97
CA ALA A 129 -7.13 -4.54 -10.15
C ALA A 129 -8.27 -4.14 -11.11
N ASN A 130 -8.80 -2.93 -10.97
CA ASN A 130 -9.82 -2.39 -11.85
C ASN A 130 -9.31 -2.24 -13.30
N ILE A 131 -8.08 -1.76 -13.49
CA ILE A 131 -7.46 -1.68 -14.83
C ILE A 131 -7.31 -3.08 -15.42
N ARG A 132 -6.81 -4.05 -14.65
CA ARG A 132 -6.68 -5.45 -15.10
C ARG A 132 -8.02 -6.05 -15.49
N GLN A 133 -9.10 -5.73 -14.77
CA GLN A 133 -10.45 -6.17 -15.13
C GLN A 133 -10.91 -5.60 -16.48
N VAL A 134 -10.61 -4.33 -16.77
CA VAL A 134 -10.87 -3.73 -18.09
C VAL A 134 -10.12 -4.49 -19.18
N VAL A 135 -8.82 -4.74 -18.99
CA VAL A 135 -8.02 -5.52 -19.96
C VAL A 135 -8.61 -6.91 -20.20
N VAL A 136 -9.01 -7.62 -19.14
CA VAL A 136 -9.64 -8.95 -19.26
C VAL A 136 -10.97 -8.87 -19.99
N SER A 137 -11.80 -7.87 -19.71
CA SER A 137 -13.09 -7.69 -20.37
C SER A 137 -12.95 -7.38 -21.86
N GLU A 138 -11.94 -6.60 -22.24
CA GLU A 138 -11.65 -6.27 -23.63
C GLU A 138 -11.23 -7.52 -24.42
N ARG A 139 -10.35 -8.35 -23.84
CA ARG A 139 -9.87 -9.58 -24.47
C ARG A 139 -10.96 -10.63 -24.67
N LYS A 140 -11.95 -10.67 -23.77
CA LYS A 140 -13.05 -11.65 -23.81
C LYS A 140 -14.20 -11.22 -24.71
N GLY A 141 -14.18 -9.98 -25.21
CA GLY A 141 -15.26 -9.42 -26.02
C GLY A 141 -16.54 -9.13 -25.22
N PRO A 142 -17.55 -8.54 -25.86
CA PRO A 142 -18.78 -8.05 -25.21
C PRO A 142 -19.64 -9.13 -24.53
N ASP A 143 -19.44 -10.42 -24.83
CA ASP A 143 -20.30 -11.51 -24.34
C ASP A 143 -19.99 -12.00 -22.91
N PHE A 144 -18.94 -11.49 -22.25
CA PHE A 144 -18.56 -11.95 -20.90
C PHE A 144 -19.33 -11.25 -19.74
N ARG A 145 -20.29 -10.36 -20.06
CA ARG A 145 -21.06 -9.58 -19.07
C ARG A 145 -22.40 -10.21 -18.66
N ARG A 146 -22.65 -11.49 -18.94
CA ARG A 146 -23.95 -12.12 -18.62
C ARG A 146 -24.10 -12.68 -17.21
N ASP A 147 -23.00 -12.88 -16.48
CA ASP A 147 -23.04 -13.58 -15.18
C ASP A 147 -22.52 -12.74 -14.01
N GLN A 148 -22.81 -11.43 -13.97
CA GLN A 148 -22.79 -10.71 -12.69
C GLN A 148 -24.15 -10.90 -12.02
N PRO A 149 -24.23 -11.58 -10.85
CA PRO A 149 -25.46 -11.56 -10.07
C PRO A 149 -25.75 -10.11 -9.68
N ASN A 150 -26.87 -9.60 -10.18
CA ASN A 150 -27.47 -8.33 -9.77
C ASN A 150 -27.59 -8.32 -8.24
N HIS A 151 -26.73 -7.56 -7.56
CA HIS A 151 -26.81 -7.36 -6.11
C HIS A 151 -27.82 -6.26 -5.71
N ASP A 152 -28.56 -5.72 -6.68
CA ASP A 152 -29.61 -4.72 -6.48
C ASP A 152 -30.99 -5.36 -6.20
N ARG A 153 -31.05 -6.32 -5.28
CA ARG A 153 -32.33 -6.61 -4.61
C ARG A 153 -32.36 -5.79 -3.34
N GLU A 154 -33.00 -4.62 -3.42
CA GLU A 154 -33.48 -3.91 -2.24
C GLU A 154 -34.35 -4.87 -1.40
N PRO A 155 -34.20 -4.89 -0.06
CA PRO A 155 -35.16 -5.59 0.78
C PRO A 155 -36.47 -4.79 0.76
N GLU A 156 -37.53 -5.40 0.21
CA GLU A 156 -38.89 -4.93 0.43
C GLU A 156 -39.16 -4.95 1.95
N TYR A 157 -39.54 -3.80 2.50
CA TYR A 157 -40.10 -3.64 3.85
C TYR A 157 -41.60 -3.97 3.83
#